data_AF-A0A7K2PT96-F1
#
_entry.id   AF-A0A7K2PT96-F1
#
_cell.length_a   1.000
_cell.length_b   1.000
_cell.length_c   1.000
_cell.angle_alpha   90.00
_cell.angle_beta   90.00
_cell.angle_gamma   90.00
#
_symmetry.space_group_name_H-M   'P 1'
#
loop_
_entity.id
_entity.type
_entity.pdbx_description
1 polymer ?
#
loop_
_entity_poly.entity_id
_entity_poly.type
_entity_poly.pdbx_seq_one_letter_code
_entity_poly.pdbx_strand_id
1 'polypeptide(L)'
;MTSSTGDHGLHVSLHALEFRQDRGEWIVGRQGNDQVIVLPDIGMAAVRLLSEGKTVEEARSGLRASTGRDVDVRAFVEQLAAAGLVASIGDREFAAPPPVVSFPWLCSRHVRWAMSSAVHAFVLLVPVCALLLVASDPKVLPTWDELLWADYGTFTVLVQVVVAACLIALHELAHLVTARAAGVPGRIRLGTRLQFLVAQTEVSGIWLRSRRQRLTVYLSGIALDGFICGICLALRGLGVNKPLLSVIILTLVTALANQCLVFMRTDVYFVIQDLTGCRNLYGDAGRYVRYLAARMWGSRPDRHPLASMSKPEGRFLKAYTVGTLLASGVCVFIGLRILTDVSWPLFRRSLVRMVGDADPWARLDALVTVLLLCGLQCLWVRLWWKRHGGRTLALVRRWRGPFGRA
;
A
#
# COMPACT_ATOMS: atom_id res chain seq x y z
N MET A 1 -7.69 31.46 32.05
CA MET A 1 -8.88 30.80 32.62
C MET A 1 -10.08 31.67 32.31
N THR A 2 -10.74 31.41 31.18
CA THR A 2 -12.05 31.95 30.84
C THR A 2 -12.93 30.73 30.63
N SER A 3 -13.61 30.30 31.69
CA SER A 3 -14.69 29.32 31.60
C SER A 3 -15.78 29.94 30.72
N SER A 4 -15.85 29.47 29.48
CA SER A 4 -16.95 29.78 28.57
C SER A 4 -18.23 29.24 29.21
N THR A 5 -19.17 30.13 29.47
CA THR A 5 -20.49 29.84 30.06
C THR A 5 -21.40 28.98 29.15
N GLY A 6 -20.92 28.53 27.99
CA GLY A 6 -21.65 27.69 27.05
C GLY A 6 -21.35 26.18 27.11
N ASP A 7 -20.45 25.72 27.99
CA ASP A 7 -20.05 24.30 28.07
C ASP A 7 -20.97 23.44 28.95
N HIS A 8 -21.65 24.05 29.94
CA HIS A 8 -22.38 23.33 30.99
C HIS A 8 -23.59 22.51 30.51
N GLY A 9 -24.11 22.79 29.31
CA GLY A 9 -25.23 22.05 28.68
C GLY A 9 -24.91 21.50 27.30
N LEU A 10 -23.64 21.47 26.89
CA LEU A 10 -23.28 21.05 25.54
C LEU A 10 -23.43 19.53 25.39
N HIS A 11 -24.52 19.10 24.77
CA HIS A 11 -24.75 17.70 24.40
C HIS A 11 -24.01 17.36 23.12
N VAL A 12 -23.50 16.12 23.06
CA VAL A 12 -22.79 15.57 21.92
C VAL A 12 -23.45 14.27 21.54
N SER A 13 -23.83 14.13 20.27
CA SER A 13 -24.29 12.86 19.72
C SER A 13 -23.17 12.27 18.87
N LEU A 14 -22.78 11.03 19.15
CA LEU A 14 -21.79 10.31 18.35
C LEU A 14 -22.49 9.48 17.28
N HIS A 15 -21.81 9.26 16.15
CA HIS A 15 -22.30 8.27 15.19
C HIS A 15 -22.25 6.84 15.78
N ALA A 16 -22.80 5.86 15.07
CA ALA A 16 -22.64 4.45 15.43
C ALA A 16 -21.17 4.03 15.30
N LEU A 17 -20.42 4.17 16.40
CA LEU A 17 -19.00 3.84 16.48
C LEU A 17 -18.80 2.35 16.78
N GLU A 18 -17.76 1.77 16.18
CA GLU A 18 -17.20 0.48 16.55
C GLU A 18 -15.88 0.70 17.31
N PHE A 19 -15.58 -0.23 18.22
CA PHE A 19 -14.41 -0.15 19.09
C PHE A 19 -13.65 -1.48 19.06
N ARG A 20 -12.32 -1.39 19.05
CA ARG A 20 -11.45 -2.56 19.19
C ARG A 20 -10.27 -2.22 20.08
N GLN A 21 -10.01 -3.03 21.10
CA GLN A 21 -8.81 -2.90 21.90
C GLN A 21 -7.59 -3.44 21.12
N ASP A 22 -6.46 -2.73 21.19
CA ASP A 22 -5.20 -3.09 20.56
C ASP A 22 -4.03 -2.64 21.42
N ARG A 23 -3.36 -3.59 22.08
CA ARG A 23 -2.11 -3.37 22.83
C ARG A 23 -2.16 -2.25 23.88
N GLY A 24 -3.27 -2.12 24.60
CA GLY A 24 -3.45 -1.10 25.64
C GLY A 24 -3.98 0.24 25.12
N GLU A 25 -4.34 0.31 23.85
CA GLU A 25 -5.04 1.45 23.25
C GLU A 25 -6.35 0.99 22.59
N TRP A 26 -7.19 1.94 22.22
CA TRP A 26 -8.49 1.72 21.61
C TRP A 26 -8.52 2.25 20.19
N ILE A 27 -8.84 1.40 19.25
CA ILE A 27 -9.11 1.78 17.87
C ILE A 27 -10.60 2.08 17.77
N VAL A 28 -10.92 3.29 17.36
CA VAL A 28 -12.28 3.83 17.33
C VAL A 28 -12.57 4.39 15.94
N GLY A 29 -13.73 4.05 15.40
CA GLY A 29 -14.15 4.52 14.09
C GLY A 29 -15.56 4.07 13.75
N ARG A 30 -15.97 4.29 12.51
CA ARG A 30 -17.23 3.77 11.97
C ARG A 30 -17.00 3.15 10.60
N GLN A 31 -17.83 2.18 10.22
CA GLN A 31 -17.76 1.61 8.88
C GLN A 31 -18.10 2.67 7.83
N GLY A 32 -17.32 2.69 6.74
CA GLY A 32 -17.53 3.65 5.66
C GLY A 32 -16.96 5.05 5.88
N ASN A 33 -16.32 5.31 7.02
CA ASN A 33 -15.50 6.49 7.22
C ASN A 33 -14.06 6.22 6.82
N ASP A 34 -13.40 7.22 6.25
CA ASP A 34 -12.00 7.08 5.82
C ASP A 34 -11.03 7.11 7.00
N GLN A 35 -11.44 7.73 8.11
CA GLN A 35 -10.62 7.89 9.31
C GLN A 35 -11.03 6.91 10.42
N VAL A 36 -10.02 6.23 10.95
CA VAL A 36 -10.08 5.44 12.17
C VAL A 36 -8.99 5.99 13.08
N ILE A 37 -9.35 6.32 14.31
CA ILE A 37 -8.44 6.95 15.27
C ILE A 37 -8.01 5.95 16.33
N VAL A 38 -6.92 6.29 17.01
CA VAL A 38 -6.47 5.54 18.17
C VAL A 38 -6.51 6.43 19.40
N LEU A 39 -7.11 5.92 20.46
CA LEU A 39 -7.31 6.61 21.72
C LEU A 39 -6.64 5.84 22.87
N PRO A 40 -5.99 6.54 23.81
CA PRO A 40 -5.65 5.95 25.10
C PRO A 40 -6.92 5.69 25.92
N ASP A 41 -6.80 4.92 27.01
CA ASP A 41 -7.94 4.57 27.88
C ASP A 41 -8.74 5.79 28.37
N ILE A 42 -8.07 6.90 28.68
CA ILE A 42 -8.75 8.13 29.10
C ILE A 42 -9.62 8.74 28.00
N GLY A 43 -9.17 8.66 26.74
CA GLY A 43 -9.95 9.11 25.58
C GLY A 43 -11.14 8.20 25.32
N MET A 44 -10.97 6.88 25.49
CA MET A 44 -12.07 5.92 25.38
C MET A 44 -13.10 6.10 26.51
N ALA A 45 -12.65 6.39 27.72
CA ALA A 45 -13.54 6.72 28.84
C ALA A 45 -14.38 7.97 28.54
N ALA A 46 -13.77 9.01 27.94
CA ALA A 46 -14.50 10.18 27.47
C ALA A 46 -15.58 9.82 26.44
N VAL A 47 -15.24 9.01 25.44
CA VAL A 47 -16.19 8.52 24.42
C VAL A 47 -17.37 7.77 25.06
N ARG A 48 -17.12 6.90 26.07
CA ARG A 48 -18.20 6.17 26.76
C ARG A 48 -19.16 7.10 27.49
N LEU A 49 -18.62 8.06 28.24
CA LEU A 49 -19.43 9.04 28.98
C LEU A 49 -20.30 9.87 28.03
N LEU A 50 -19.76 10.29 26.90
CA LEU A 50 -20.52 11.01 25.87
C LEU A 50 -21.58 10.11 25.21
N SER A 51 -21.27 8.84 24.93
CA SER A 51 -22.24 7.86 24.42
C SER A 51 -23.38 7.56 25.39
N GLU A 52 -23.15 7.70 26.70
CA GLU A 52 -24.18 7.60 27.74
C GLU A 52 -25.11 8.83 27.79
N GLY A 53 -24.86 9.84 26.95
CA GLY A 53 -25.65 11.07 26.87
C GLY A 53 -25.19 12.19 27.81
N LYS A 54 -24.06 12.01 28.51
CA LYS A 54 -23.51 13.06 29.39
C LYS A 54 -23.05 14.26 28.57
N THR A 55 -23.23 15.45 29.12
CA THR A 55 -22.70 16.70 28.58
C THR A 55 -21.16 16.72 28.63
N VAL A 56 -20.55 17.63 27.88
CA VAL A 56 -19.09 17.83 27.89
C VAL A 56 -18.55 18.07 29.31
N GLU A 57 -19.24 18.87 30.11
CA GLU A 57 -18.80 19.19 31.49
C GLU A 57 -19.02 18.04 32.47
N GLU A 58 -20.11 17.27 32.32
CA GLU A 58 -20.31 16.05 33.12
C GLU A 58 -19.26 14.99 32.78
N ALA A 59 -18.94 14.82 31.51
CA ALA A 59 -17.88 13.92 31.06
C ALA A 59 -16.52 14.35 31.62
N ARG A 60 -16.18 15.65 31.53
CA ARG A 60 -14.96 16.23 32.10
C ARG A 60 -14.88 16.00 33.61
N SER A 61 -15.96 16.29 34.34
CA SER A 61 -16.04 16.14 35.79
C SER A 61 -15.90 14.67 36.21
N GLY A 62 -16.57 13.75 35.51
CA GLY A 62 -16.46 12.31 35.75
C GLY A 62 -15.05 11.76 35.48
N LEU A 63 -14.38 12.23 34.42
CA LEU A 63 -12.99 11.87 34.13
C LEU A 63 -12.03 12.41 35.18
N ARG A 64 -12.22 13.64 35.64
CA ARG A 64 -11.40 14.24 36.69
C ARG A 64 -11.55 13.49 38.01
N ALA A 65 -12.77 13.07 38.37
CA ALA A 65 -13.02 12.30 39.58
C ALA A 65 -12.37 10.90 39.54
N SER A 66 -12.40 10.22 38.39
CA SER A 66 -11.88 8.85 38.25
C SER A 66 -10.37 8.78 37.98
N THR A 67 -9.80 9.75 37.28
CA THR A 67 -8.39 9.73 36.84
C THR A 67 -7.51 10.75 37.54
N GLY A 68 -8.10 11.71 38.26
CA GLY A 68 -7.40 12.85 38.86
C GLY A 68 -6.88 13.89 37.86
N ARG A 69 -7.07 13.67 36.55
CA ARG A 69 -6.59 14.57 35.49
C ARG A 69 -7.70 15.45 34.97
N ASP A 70 -7.41 16.73 34.81
CA ASP A 70 -8.28 17.65 34.07
C ASP A 70 -7.99 17.51 32.58
N VAL A 71 -9.00 17.12 31.80
CA VAL A 71 -8.89 16.85 30.36
C VAL A 71 -9.81 17.80 29.62
N ASP A 72 -9.33 18.42 28.55
CA ASP A 72 -10.13 19.26 27.68
C ASP A 72 -11.02 18.39 26.77
N VAL A 73 -12.20 18.04 27.30
CA VAL A 73 -13.19 17.21 26.59
C VAL A 73 -13.76 17.96 25.38
N ARG A 74 -13.91 19.30 25.45
CA ARG A 74 -14.40 20.10 24.32
C ARG A 74 -13.45 20.01 23.12
N ALA A 75 -12.17 20.29 23.33
CA ALA A 75 -11.18 20.20 22.26
C ALA A 75 -11.09 18.78 21.69
N PHE A 76 -11.23 17.77 22.55
CA PHE A 76 -11.28 16.38 22.12
C PHE A 76 -12.48 16.09 21.21
N VAL A 77 -13.68 16.54 21.58
CA VAL A 77 -14.90 16.36 20.76
C VAL A 77 -14.78 17.05 19.40
N GLU A 78 -14.20 18.25 19.33
CA GLU A 78 -13.95 18.92 18.03
C GLU A 78 -13.00 18.10 17.14
N GLN A 79 -11.99 17.45 17.73
CA GLN A 79 -11.13 16.52 16.98
C GLN A 79 -11.87 15.27 16.52
N LEU A 80 -12.79 14.74 17.33
CA LEU A 80 -13.67 13.63 16.91
C LEU A 80 -14.60 14.05 15.76
N ALA A 81 -15.12 15.27 15.79
CA ALA A 81 -15.95 15.82 14.73
C ALA A 81 -15.15 16.01 13.43
N ALA A 82 -13.93 16.55 13.53
CA ALA A 82 -13.01 16.66 12.40
C ALA A 82 -12.62 15.29 11.80
N ALA A 83 -12.62 14.23 12.62
CA ALA A 83 -12.43 12.85 12.19
C ALA A 83 -13.70 12.18 11.62
N GLY A 84 -14.85 12.86 11.62
CA GLY A 84 -16.12 12.34 11.10
C GLY A 84 -16.84 11.34 12.03
N LEU A 85 -16.57 11.40 13.34
CA LEU A 85 -17.08 10.45 14.34
C LEU A 85 -18.25 11.01 15.17
N VAL A 86 -18.49 12.31 15.10
CA VAL A 86 -19.56 13.02 15.82
C VAL A 86 -20.71 13.30 14.87
N ALA A 87 -21.94 13.06 15.31
CA ALA A 87 -23.17 13.38 14.59
C ALA A 87 -23.66 14.81 14.88
N SER A 88 -23.58 15.26 16.13
CA SER A 88 -23.90 16.64 16.49
C SER A 88 -23.16 17.13 17.74
N ILE A 89 -22.97 18.45 17.83
CA ILE A 89 -22.44 19.18 19.00
C ILE A 89 -23.36 20.37 19.25
N GLY A 90 -24.24 20.28 20.25
CA GLY A 90 -25.35 21.23 20.42
C GLY A 90 -26.15 21.33 19.12
N ASP A 91 -26.28 22.55 18.58
CA ASP A 91 -27.02 22.82 17.34
C ASP A 91 -26.23 22.52 16.05
N ARG A 92 -24.93 22.22 16.15
CA ARG A 92 -24.09 21.90 14.98
C ARG A 92 -24.27 20.44 14.61
N GLU A 93 -24.87 20.18 13.46
CA GLU A 93 -24.95 18.84 12.87
C GLU A 93 -23.79 18.56 11.91
N PHE A 94 -23.33 17.32 11.91
CA PHE A 94 -22.27 16.83 11.04
C PHE A 94 -22.83 15.72 10.16
N ALA A 95 -22.96 16.00 8.87
CA ALA A 95 -23.49 15.06 7.92
C ALA A 95 -22.55 13.85 7.75
N ALA A 96 -23.15 12.66 7.74
CA ALA A 96 -22.49 11.41 7.45
C ALA A 96 -22.76 11.01 6.00
N PRO A 97 -21.88 11.33 5.03
CA PRO A 97 -22.09 10.87 3.67
C PRO A 97 -22.10 9.33 3.63
N PRO A 98 -22.93 8.72 2.77
CA PRO A 98 -22.94 7.27 2.61
C PRO A 98 -21.57 6.81 2.09
N PRO A 99 -21.10 5.62 2.49
CA PRO A 99 -19.83 5.11 2.02
C PRO A 99 -19.81 4.95 0.51
N VAL A 100 -18.82 5.54 -0.14
CA VAL A 100 -18.56 5.29 -1.55
C VAL A 100 -18.02 3.87 -1.70
N VAL A 101 -18.70 3.05 -2.48
CA VAL A 101 -18.42 1.62 -2.58
C VAL A 101 -18.21 1.19 -4.04
N SER A 102 -17.18 0.39 -4.28
CA SER A 102 -17.02 -0.30 -5.57
C SER A 102 -17.84 -1.59 -5.58
N PHE A 103 -18.46 -1.86 -6.73
CA PHE A 103 -19.37 -3.00 -6.96
C PHE A 103 -20.42 -3.16 -5.85
N PRO A 104 -21.41 -2.25 -5.75
CA PRO A 104 -22.42 -2.29 -4.67
C PRO A 104 -23.23 -3.59 -4.60
N TRP A 105 -23.36 -4.30 -5.73
CA TRP A 105 -24.01 -5.61 -5.83
C TRP A 105 -23.23 -6.75 -5.16
N LEU A 106 -21.93 -6.55 -4.88
CA LEU A 106 -21.07 -7.55 -4.23
C LEU A 106 -21.27 -7.52 -2.71
N CYS A 107 -22.37 -8.12 -2.25
CA CYS A 107 -22.69 -8.25 -0.83
C CYS A 107 -21.84 -9.31 -0.12
N SER A 108 -21.64 -9.14 1.19
CA SER A 108 -20.91 -10.10 2.04
C SER A 108 -21.36 -11.55 1.84
N ARG A 109 -22.67 -11.79 1.75
CA ARG A 109 -23.26 -13.13 1.53
C ARG A 109 -22.73 -13.87 0.30
N HIS A 110 -22.37 -13.15 -0.78
CA HIS A 110 -21.88 -13.74 -2.02
C HIS A 110 -20.43 -14.24 -1.89
N VAL A 111 -19.68 -13.71 -0.92
CA VAL A 111 -18.23 -13.87 -0.81
C VAL A 111 -17.77 -14.37 0.55
N ARG A 112 -18.68 -14.76 1.46
CA ARG A 112 -18.31 -15.30 2.79
C ARG A 112 -17.34 -16.49 2.71
N TRP A 113 -17.41 -17.28 1.63
CA TRP A 113 -16.51 -18.39 1.38
C TRP A 113 -15.03 -17.97 1.31
N ALA A 114 -14.75 -16.71 0.96
CA ALA A 114 -13.38 -16.17 0.89
C ALA A 114 -12.71 -16.09 2.28
N MET A 115 -13.46 -16.23 3.38
CA MET A 115 -12.93 -16.30 4.76
C MET A 115 -12.72 -17.74 5.24
N SER A 116 -13.07 -18.74 4.43
CA SER A 116 -12.95 -20.16 4.77
C SER A 116 -11.49 -20.58 4.86
N SER A 117 -11.14 -21.31 5.92
CA SER A 117 -9.81 -21.90 6.07
C SER A 117 -9.48 -22.87 4.92
N ALA A 118 -10.48 -23.58 4.38
CA ALA A 118 -10.28 -24.51 3.26
C ALA A 118 -9.88 -23.77 1.97
N VAL A 119 -10.51 -22.62 1.72
CA VAL A 119 -10.17 -21.76 0.58
C VAL A 119 -8.76 -21.20 0.76
N HIS A 120 -8.41 -20.72 1.96
CA HIS A 120 -7.05 -20.27 2.24
C HIS A 120 -6.02 -21.38 2.01
N ALA A 121 -6.29 -22.60 2.50
CA ALA A 121 -5.39 -23.74 2.33
C ALA A 121 -5.20 -24.08 0.85
N PHE A 122 -6.28 -24.15 0.08
CA PHE A 122 -6.21 -24.41 -1.36
C PHE A 122 -5.43 -23.33 -2.11
N VAL A 123 -5.74 -22.05 -1.87
CA VAL A 123 -5.07 -20.92 -2.52
C VAL A 123 -3.57 -20.88 -2.20
N LEU A 124 -3.18 -21.26 -0.97
CA LEU A 124 -1.78 -21.30 -0.56
C LEU A 124 -1.05 -22.59 -0.98
N LEU A 125 -1.75 -23.70 -1.14
CA LEU A 125 -1.15 -24.97 -1.55
C LEU A 125 -0.57 -24.89 -2.98
N VAL A 126 -1.29 -24.25 -3.90
CA VAL A 126 -0.86 -24.11 -5.30
C VAL A 126 0.50 -23.42 -5.47
N PRO A 127 0.76 -22.22 -4.91
CA PRO A 127 2.08 -21.59 -5.00
C PRO A 127 3.16 -22.42 -4.28
N VAL A 128 2.83 -23.11 -3.18
CA VAL A 128 3.79 -24.00 -2.51
C VAL A 128 4.20 -25.15 -3.43
N CYS A 129 3.24 -25.82 -4.09
CA CYS A 129 3.53 -26.88 -5.06
C CYS A 129 4.34 -26.34 -6.25
N ALA A 130 4.03 -25.13 -6.73
CA ALA A 130 4.78 -24.50 -7.82
C ALA A 130 6.23 -24.16 -7.43
N LEU A 131 6.47 -23.73 -6.19
CA LEU A 131 7.83 -23.51 -5.68
C LEU A 131 8.61 -24.83 -5.59
N LEU A 132 7.96 -25.92 -5.16
CA LEU A 132 8.59 -27.24 -5.15
C LEU A 132 8.92 -27.72 -6.57
N LEU A 133 8.03 -27.49 -7.53
CA LEU A 133 8.26 -27.78 -8.95
C LEU A 133 9.47 -27.01 -9.48
N VAL A 134 9.55 -25.71 -9.24
CA VAL A 134 10.67 -24.86 -9.66
C VAL A 134 11.98 -25.27 -8.98
N ALA A 135 11.94 -25.69 -7.71
CA ALA A 135 13.11 -26.20 -7.01
C ALA A 135 13.61 -27.52 -7.60
N SER A 136 12.71 -28.34 -8.15
CA SER A 136 13.03 -29.65 -8.74
C SER A 136 13.47 -29.53 -10.20
N ASP A 137 12.83 -28.63 -10.96
CA ASP A 137 13.18 -28.29 -12.33
C ASP A 137 13.16 -26.76 -12.53
N PRO A 138 14.32 -26.10 -12.35
CA PRO A 138 14.42 -24.66 -12.54
C PRO A 138 14.10 -24.19 -13.97
N LYS A 139 14.11 -25.08 -14.97
CA LYS A 139 13.81 -24.74 -16.37
C LYS A 139 12.34 -24.40 -16.59
N VAL A 140 11.47 -24.74 -15.62
CA VAL A 140 10.05 -24.35 -15.65
C VAL A 140 9.91 -22.83 -15.56
N LEU A 141 10.84 -22.12 -14.91
CA LEU A 141 10.83 -20.66 -14.87
C LEU A 141 11.13 -20.08 -16.26
N PRO A 142 10.30 -19.15 -16.75
CA PRO A 142 10.56 -18.46 -18.00
C PRO A 142 11.79 -17.55 -17.90
N THR A 143 12.47 -17.39 -19.04
CA THR A 143 13.55 -16.42 -19.21
C THR A 143 13.01 -15.09 -19.76
N TRP A 144 13.74 -13.98 -19.55
CA TRP A 144 13.28 -12.63 -19.90
C TRP A 144 13.06 -12.42 -21.41
N ASP A 145 13.80 -13.12 -22.26
CA ASP A 145 13.66 -13.10 -23.71
C ASP A 145 12.32 -13.68 -24.19
N GLU A 146 11.66 -14.53 -23.39
CA GLU A 146 10.31 -15.03 -23.69
C GLU A 146 9.25 -13.91 -23.68
N LEU A 147 9.55 -12.73 -23.13
CA LEU A 147 8.68 -11.55 -23.26
C LEU A 147 8.70 -10.95 -24.67
N LEU A 148 9.69 -11.30 -25.50
CA LEU A 148 9.86 -10.83 -26.89
C LEU A 148 9.31 -11.85 -27.91
N TRP A 149 8.14 -12.42 -27.60
CA TRP A 149 7.56 -13.57 -28.29
C TRP A 149 6.89 -13.28 -29.64
N ALA A 150 6.64 -12.02 -29.99
CA ALA A 150 6.03 -11.64 -31.27
C ALA A 150 6.98 -10.81 -32.12
N ASP A 151 6.77 -10.88 -33.44
CA ASP A 151 7.47 -10.04 -34.40
C ASP A 151 7.09 -8.57 -34.24
N TYR A 152 5.79 -8.29 -34.12
CA TYR A 152 5.27 -6.94 -33.97
C TYR A 152 5.49 -6.43 -32.54
N GLY A 153 6.32 -5.40 -32.40
CA GLY A 153 6.69 -4.84 -31.10
C GLY A 153 5.51 -4.19 -30.40
N THR A 154 4.61 -3.56 -31.15
CA THR A 154 3.40 -2.93 -30.58
C THR A 154 2.48 -3.98 -29.95
N PHE A 155 2.33 -5.13 -30.61
CA PHE A 155 1.52 -6.23 -30.11
C PHE A 155 2.10 -6.83 -28.84
N THR A 156 3.42 -7.03 -28.78
CA THR A 156 4.12 -7.45 -27.57
C THR A 156 3.84 -6.51 -26.40
N VAL A 157 4.01 -5.20 -26.59
CA VAL A 157 3.78 -4.19 -25.54
C VAL A 157 2.30 -4.16 -25.13
N LEU A 158 1.37 -4.17 -26.09
CA LEU A 158 -0.06 -4.14 -25.83
C LEU A 158 -0.50 -5.32 -24.97
N VAL A 159 -0.09 -6.54 -25.32
CA VAL A 159 -0.43 -7.75 -24.55
C VAL A 159 0.14 -7.66 -23.14
N GLN A 160 1.39 -7.23 -22.97
CA GLN A 160 1.98 -7.05 -21.64
C GLN A 160 1.21 -6.03 -20.79
N VAL A 161 0.81 -4.89 -21.37
CA VAL A 161 0.01 -3.87 -20.68
C VAL A 161 -1.35 -4.40 -20.28
N VAL A 162 -2.05 -5.10 -21.18
CA VAL A 162 -3.37 -5.69 -20.91
C VAL A 162 -3.28 -6.75 -19.82
N VAL A 163 -2.29 -7.65 -19.90
CA VAL A 163 -2.06 -8.68 -18.86
C VAL A 163 -1.77 -8.02 -17.51
N ALA A 164 -0.88 -7.03 -17.45
CA ALA A 164 -0.57 -6.32 -16.22
C ALA A 164 -1.81 -5.62 -15.64
N ALA A 165 -2.61 -4.95 -16.46
CA ALA A 165 -3.84 -4.29 -16.02
C ALA A 165 -4.87 -5.28 -15.48
N CYS A 166 -5.06 -6.43 -16.15
CA CYS A 166 -5.93 -7.50 -15.68
C CYS A 166 -5.47 -8.09 -14.35
N LEU A 167 -4.17 -8.36 -14.20
CA LEU A 167 -3.61 -8.90 -12.95
C LEU A 167 -3.76 -7.91 -11.79
N ILE A 168 -3.49 -6.62 -12.01
CA ILE A 168 -3.72 -5.57 -11.01
C ILE A 168 -5.20 -5.50 -10.64
N ALA A 169 -6.12 -5.56 -11.61
CA ALA A 169 -7.55 -5.55 -11.33
C ALA A 169 -8.00 -6.76 -10.50
N LEU A 170 -7.47 -7.95 -10.80
CA LEU A 170 -7.72 -9.17 -10.04
C LEU A 170 -7.17 -9.08 -8.61
N HIS A 171 -5.96 -8.56 -8.45
CA HIS A 171 -5.33 -8.32 -7.16
C HIS A 171 -6.18 -7.41 -6.26
N GLU A 172 -6.61 -6.26 -6.79
CA GLU A 172 -7.49 -5.33 -6.07
C GLU A 172 -8.88 -5.92 -5.80
N LEU A 173 -9.41 -6.70 -6.74
CA LEU A 173 -10.65 -7.42 -6.53
C LEU A 173 -10.53 -8.43 -5.38
N ALA A 174 -9.38 -9.09 -5.19
CA ALA A 174 -9.15 -9.99 -4.06
C ALA A 174 -9.27 -9.26 -2.71
N HIS A 175 -8.67 -8.07 -2.59
CA HIS A 175 -8.81 -7.22 -1.41
C HIS A 175 -10.26 -6.81 -1.18
N LEU A 176 -10.96 -6.42 -2.24
CA LEU A 176 -12.37 -6.03 -2.13
C LEU A 176 -13.25 -7.21 -1.72
N VAL A 177 -13.09 -8.38 -2.35
CA VAL A 177 -13.85 -9.61 -2.05
C VAL A 177 -13.67 -10.01 -0.60
N THR A 178 -12.43 -10.04 -0.11
CA THR A 178 -12.14 -10.39 1.29
C THR A 178 -12.61 -9.31 2.26
N ALA A 179 -12.50 -8.02 1.93
CA ALA A 179 -13.06 -6.95 2.75
C ALA A 179 -14.59 -7.08 2.89
N ARG A 180 -15.29 -7.35 1.78
CA ARG A 180 -16.74 -7.62 1.79
C ARG A 180 -17.10 -8.86 2.59
N ALA A 181 -16.32 -9.92 2.49
CA ALA A 181 -16.50 -11.12 3.29
C ALA A 181 -16.33 -10.85 4.80
N ALA A 182 -15.45 -9.91 5.17
CA ALA A 182 -15.26 -9.42 6.53
C ALA A 182 -16.28 -8.35 6.97
N GLY A 183 -17.29 -8.05 6.15
CA GLY A 183 -18.33 -7.05 6.44
C GLY A 183 -17.80 -5.62 6.46
N VAL A 184 -16.77 -5.32 5.66
CA VAL A 184 -16.17 -3.99 5.52
C VAL A 184 -16.50 -3.44 4.12
N PRO A 185 -17.00 -2.20 4.01
CA PRO A 185 -17.14 -1.57 2.70
C PRO A 185 -15.76 -1.28 2.11
N GLY A 186 -15.61 -1.50 0.81
CA GLY A 186 -14.36 -1.25 0.09
C GLY A 186 -14.59 -0.50 -1.20
N ARG A 187 -13.59 0.30 -1.59
CA ARG A 187 -13.59 1.08 -2.83
C ARG A 187 -12.26 0.94 -3.53
N ILE A 188 -12.30 0.50 -4.78
CA ILE A 188 -11.16 0.53 -5.69
C ILE A 188 -11.07 1.93 -6.27
N ARG A 189 -9.87 2.52 -6.20
CA ARG A 189 -9.57 3.81 -6.83
C ARG A 189 -8.20 3.79 -7.45
N LEU A 190 -8.00 4.68 -8.42
CA LEU A 190 -6.67 5.04 -8.87
C LEU A 190 -6.08 6.07 -7.92
N GLY A 191 -4.81 5.90 -7.59
CA GLY A 191 -4.03 6.83 -6.78
C GLY A 191 -2.59 6.88 -7.26
N THR A 192 -1.78 7.70 -6.59
CA THR A 192 -0.35 7.77 -6.88
C THR A 192 0.45 7.39 -5.65
N ARG A 193 1.31 6.38 -5.75
CA ARG A 193 2.32 6.05 -4.74
C ARG A 193 3.68 6.44 -5.27
N LEU A 194 4.27 7.47 -4.65
CA LEU A 194 5.39 8.20 -5.24
C LEU A 194 5.04 8.62 -6.69
N GLN A 195 5.88 8.35 -7.68
CA GLN A 195 5.62 8.67 -9.09
C GLN A 195 4.76 7.63 -9.84
N PHE A 196 4.35 6.54 -9.20
CA PHE A 196 3.64 5.45 -9.88
C PHE A 196 2.14 5.58 -9.71
N LEU A 197 1.41 5.52 -10.83
CA LEU A 197 -0.03 5.33 -10.84
C LEU A 197 -0.31 3.91 -10.36
N VAL A 198 -1.16 3.78 -9.35
CA VAL A 198 -1.54 2.49 -8.78
C VAL A 198 -3.06 2.42 -8.67
N ALA A 199 -3.62 1.26 -8.98
CA ALA A 199 -4.91 0.91 -8.41
C ALA A 199 -4.69 0.56 -6.94
N GLN A 200 -5.67 0.87 -6.09
CA GLN A 200 -5.65 0.49 -4.69
C GLN A 200 -7.07 0.36 -4.15
N THR A 201 -7.27 -0.62 -3.29
CA THR A 201 -8.53 -0.83 -2.58
C THR A 201 -8.46 -0.17 -1.21
N GLU A 202 -9.26 0.86 -1.03
CA GLU A 202 -9.45 1.50 0.28
C GLU A 202 -10.39 0.65 1.13
N VAL A 203 -9.87 0.19 2.27
CA VAL A 203 -10.56 -0.67 3.23
C VAL A 203 -10.39 -0.17 4.66
N SER A 204 -10.48 1.15 4.90
CA SER A 204 -10.21 1.76 6.23
C SER A 204 -10.98 1.11 7.38
N GLY A 205 -12.21 0.63 7.15
CA GLY A 205 -12.99 -0.09 8.17
C GLY A 205 -12.38 -1.42 8.64
N ILE A 206 -11.37 -1.96 7.95
CA ILE A 206 -10.71 -3.21 8.33
C ILE A 206 -9.98 -3.10 9.67
N TRP A 207 -9.54 -1.89 10.05
CA TRP A 207 -8.92 -1.61 11.33
C TRP A 207 -9.85 -1.90 12.53
N LEU A 208 -11.16 -2.00 12.31
CA LEU A 208 -12.14 -2.32 13.36
C LEU A 208 -12.39 -3.84 13.49
N ARG A 209 -11.83 -4.65 12.59
CA ARG A 209 -12.04 -6.10 12.54
C ARG A 209 -10.96 -6.89 13.27
N SER A 210 -11.21 -8.18 13.48
CA SER A 210 -10.29 -9.11 14.17
C SER A 210 -8.98 -9.30 13.39
N ARG A 211 -7.89 -9.66 14.09
CA ARG A 211 -6.56 -9.81 13.48
C ARG A 211 -6.56 -10.77 12.29
N ARG A 212 -7.28 -11.89 12.41
CA ARG A 212 -7.43 -12.86 11.33
C ARG A 212 -8.04 -12.22 10.08
N GLN A 213 -9.14 -11.49 10.22
CA GLN A 213 -9.80 -10.82 9.09
C GLN A 213 -8.89 -9.78 8.45
N ARG A 214 -8.17 -8.98 9.25
CA ARG A 214 -7.23 -7.99 8.73
C ARG A 214 -6.12 -8.63 7.91
N LEU A 215 -5.47 -9.65 8.46
CA LEU A 215 -4.40 -10.36 7.76
C LEU A 215 -4.90 -11.05 6.49
N THR A 216 -6.09 -11.63 6.50
CA THR A 216 -6.71 -12.19 5.28
C THR A 216 -6.89 -11.12 4.21
N VAL A 217 -7.43 -9.95 4.57
CA VAL A 217 -7.59 -8.84 3.60
C VAL A 217 -6.25 -8.32 3.12
N TYR A 218 -5.25 -8.14 3.99
CA TYR A 218 -3.94 -7.65 3.55
C TYR A 218 -3.22 -8.65 2.64
N LEU A 219 -3.34 -9.95 2.88
CA LEU A 219 -2.64 -10.98 2.10
C LEU A 219 -3.40 -11.43 0.85
N SER A 220 -4.67 -11.05 0.67
CA SER A 220 -5.51 -11.63 -0.39
C SER A 220 -5.00 -11.34 -1.80
N GLY A 221 -4.48 -10.13 -2.05
CA GLY A 221 -3.90 -9.75 -3.34
C GLY A 221 -2.68 -10.63 -3.67
N ILE A 222 -1.71 -10.67 -2.76
CA ILE A 222 -0.51 -11.52 -2.86
C ILE A 222 -0.86 -13.01 -3.01
N ALA A 223 -1.83 -13.50 -2.25
CA ALA A 223 -2.25 -14.90 -2.31
C ALA A 223 -2.86 -15.25 -3.67
N LEU A 224 -3.67 -14.36 -4.25
CA LEU A 224 -4.22 -14.53 -5.60
C LEU A 224 -3.13 -14.48 -6.68
N ASP A 225 -2.20 -13.53 -6.57
CA ASP A 225 -1.05 -13.43 -7.48
C ASP A 225 -0.21 -14.72 -7.46
N GLY A 226 0.11 -15.22 -6.26
CA GLY A 226 0.82 -16.48 -6.07
C GLY A 226 0.05 -17.67 -6.64
N PHE A 227 -1.26 -17.72 -6.45
CA PHE A 227 -2.12 -18.77 -6.98
C PHE A 227 -2.14 -18.79 -8.51
N ILE A 228 -2.34 -17.64 -9.16
CA ILE A 228 -2.32 -17.54 -10.63
C ILE A 228 -0.94 -17.91 -11.18
N CYS A 229 0.13 -17.39 -10.57
CA CYS A 229 1.51 -17.70 -10.95
C CYS A 229 1.78 -19.22 -10.82
N GLY A 230 1.33 -19.82 -9.71
CA GLY A 230 1.49 -21.25 -9.47
C GLY A 230 0.75 -22.13 -10.47
N ILE A 231 -0.46 -21.75 -10.89
CA ILE A 231 -1.17 -22.43 -11.99
C ILE A 231 -0.36 -22.35 -13.29
N CYS A 232 0.14 -21.16 -13.65
CA CYS A 232 0.90 -21.00 -14.89
C CYS A 232 2.21 -21.79 -14.88
N LEU A 233 2.91 -21.86 -13.74
CA LEU A 233 4.11 -22.67 -13.57
C LEU A 233 3.79 -24.17 -13.65
N ALA A 234 2.70 -24.62 -13.03
CA ALA A 234 2.26 -26.01 -13.12
C ALA A 234 1.94 -26.40 -14.57
N LEU A 235 1.23 -25.56 -15.32
CA LEU A 235 0.95 -25.78 -16.74
C LEU A 235 2.23 -25.89 -17.58
N ARG A 236 3.23 -25.03 -17.33
CA ARG A 236 4.55 -25.14 -17.98
C ARG A 236 5.27 -26.45 -17.63
N GLY A 237 5.24 -26.86 -16.36
CA GLY A 237 5.81 -28.14 -15.92
C GLY A 237 5.14 -29.36 -16.57
N LEU A 238 3.88 -29.24 -16.97
CA LEU A 238 3.15 -30.23 -17.76
C LEU A 238 3.44 -30.16 -19.28
N GLY A 239 4.36 -29.30 -19.71
CA GLY A 239 4.77 -29.14 -21.11
C GLY A 239 3.94 -28.13 -21.91
N VAL A 240 3.07 -27.34 -21.27
CA VAL A 240 2.31 -26.29 -21.97
C VAL A 240 3.20 -25.10 -22.27
N ASN A 241 3.67 -25.01 -23.53
CA ASN A 241 4.55 -23.95 -23.99
C ASN A 241 3.76 -22.87 -24.75
N LYS A 242 3.18 -21.92 -24.01
CA LYS A 242 2.45 -20.77 -24.57
C LYS A 242 3.09 -19.46 -24.09
N PRO A 243 3.40 -18.50 -24.97
CA PRO A 243 4.02 -17.23 -24.58
C PRO A 243 3.26 -16.45 -23.52
N LEU A 244 1.93 -16.56 -23.53
CA LEU A 244 1.07 -15.91 -22.55
C LEU A 244 1.37 -16.38 -21.11
N LEU A 245 1.76 -17.64 -20.90
CA LEU A 245 2.15 -18.12 -19.57
C LEU A 245 3.42 -17.43 -19.09
N SER A 246 4.42 -17.27 -19.96
CA SER A 246 5.67 -16.56 -19.66
C SER A 246 5.40 -15.10 -19.31
N VAL A 247 4.54 -14.43 -20.07
CA VAL A 247 4.12 -13.05 -19.83
C VAL A 247 3.44 -12.93 -18.46
N ILE A 248 2.49 -13.81 -18.14
CA ILE A 248 1.80 -13.79 -16.83
C ILE A 248 2.78 -14.05 -15.69
N ILE A 249 3.62 -15.09 -15.78
CA ILE A 249 4.57 -15.46 -14.73
C ILE A 249 5.56 -14.33 -14.47
N LEU A 250 6.22 -13.80 -15.51
CA LEU A 250 7.22 -12.74 -15.33
C LEU A 250 6.58 -11.43 -14.85
N THR A 251 5.35 -11.14 -15.26
CA THR A 251 4.58 -10.00 -14.74
C THR A 251 4.29 -10.18 -13.26
N LEU A 252 3.83 -11.37 -12.84
CA LEU A 252 3.53 -11.67 -11.43
C LEU A 252 4.79 -11.73 -10.56
N VAL A 253 5.89 -12.29 -11.05
CA VAL A 253 7.18 -12.27 -10.34
C VAL A 253 7.64 -10.83 -10.11
N THR A 254 7.50 -9.97 -11.12
CA THR A 254 7.81 -8.54 -10.99
C THR A 254 6.88 -7.84 -9.99
N ALA A 255 5.57 -8.13 -10.05
CA ALA A 255 4.57 -7.58 -9.13
C ALA A 255 4.82 -8.01 -7.68
N LEU A 256 5.07 -9.30 -7.44
CA LEU A 256 5.39 -9.86 -6.13
C LEU A 256 6.71 -9.30 -5.57
N ALA A 257 7.73 -9.13 -6.42
CA ALA A 257 8.96 -8.46 -5.99
C ALA A 257 8.68 -7.02 -5.54
N ASN A 258 7.81 -6.30 -6.24
CA ASN A 258 7.40 -4.94 -5.85
C ASN A 258 6.63 -4.91 -4.51
N GLN A 259 5.97 -6.00 -4.09
CA GLN A 259 5.33 -6.06 -2.77
C GLN A 259 6.36 -6.00 -1.62
N CYS A 260 7.60 -6.43 -1.89
CA CYS A 260 8.73 -6.31 -0.97
C CYS A 260 9.27 -4.88 -0.86
N LEU A 261 8.80 -3.92 -1.67
CA LEU A 261 9.07 -2.49 -1.47
C LEU A 261 8.27 -1.98 -0.27
N VAL A 262 8.57 -2.50 0.93
CA VAL A 262 7.78 -2.28 2.15
C VAL A 262 7.67 -0.79 2.51
N PHE A 263 8.54 0.07 2.00
CA PHE A 263 8.45 1.51 2.14
C PHE A 263 7.29 2.16 1.35
N MET A 264 6.66 1.46 0.39
CA MET A 264 5.57 1.96 -0.46
C MET A 264 4.17 1.69 0.11
N ARG A 265 4.06 1.39 1.42
CA ARG A 265 2.79 1.00 2.07
C ARG A 265 2.08 -0.16 1.34
N THR A 266 2.86 -1.12 0.83
CA THR A 266 2.39 -2.31 0.14
C THR A 266 1.57 -3.22 1.07
N ASP A 267 1.05 -4.31 0.56
CA ASP A 267 0.31 -5.29 1.37
C ASP A 267 1.16 -5.86 2.50
N VAL A 268 2.41 -6.21 2.19
CA VAL A 268 3.40 -6.67 3.17
C VAL A 268 3.67 -5.61 4.24
N TYR A 269 3.63 -4.32 3.89
CA TYR A 269 3.75 -3.24 4.89
C TYR A 269 2.62 -3.29 5.91
N PHE A 270 1.37 -3.45 5.48
CA PHE A 270 0.24 -3.52 6.41
C PHE A 270 0.26 -4.77 7.28
N VAL A 271 0.70 -5.92 6.71
CA VAL A 271 0.96 -7.14 7.50
C VAL A 271 2.00 -6.86 8.58
N ILE A 272 3.17 -6.33 8.21
CA ILE A 272 4.24 -6.05 9.17
C ILE A 272 3.79 -5.03 10.21
N GLN A 273 3.09 -3.96 9.81
CA GLN A 273 2.53 -2.97 10.72
C GLN A 273 1.58 -3.62 11.74
N ASP A 274 0.70 -4.52 11.31
CA ASP A 274 -0.26 -5.17 12.21
C ASP A 274 0.43 -6.16 13.17
N LEU A 275 1.38 -6.95 12.66
CA LEU A 275 2.16 -7.89 13.46
C LEU A 275 3.04 -7.19 14.50
N THR A 276 3.56 -6.01 14.17
CA THR A 276 4.55 -5.29 15.01
C THR A 276 3.94 -4.20 15.87
N GLY A 277 2.76 -3.70 15.53
CA GLY A 277 2.09 -2.59 16.23
C GLY A 277 2.72 -1.21 15.92
N CYS A 278 3.77 -1.17 15.11
CA CYS A 278 4.45 0.06 14.75
C CYS A 278 3.62 0.82 13.69
N ARG A 279 2.92 1.88 14.11
CA ARG A 279 1.96 2.61 13.26
C ARG A 279 2.56 3.34 12.07
N ASN A 280 3.85 3.72 12.14
CA ASN A 280 4.52 4.51 11.09
C ASN A 280 5.93 4.01 10.77
N LEU A 281 6.05 2.71 10.45
CA LEU A 281 7.32 2.09 10.09
C LEU A 281 8.07 2.85 8.98
N TYR A 282 7.34 3.35 7.97
CA TYR A 282 7.94 4.09 6.87
C TYR A 282 8.58 5.41 7.33
N GLY A 283 7.83 6.22 8.08
CA GLY A 283 8.33 7.50 8.58
C GLY A 283 9.52 7.31 9.53
N ASP A 284 9.46 6.27 10.36
CA ASP A 284 10.46 5.97 11.37
C ASP A 284 11.75 5.44 10.72
N ALA A 285 11.64 4.50 9.78
CA ALA A 285 12.77 4.00 9.00
C ALA A 285 13.42 5.12 8.17
N GLY A 286 12.61 5.99 7.54
CA GLY A 286 13.12 7.14 6.79
C GLY A 286 13.84 8.18 7.66
N ARG A 287 13.44 8.36 8.93
CA ARG A 287 14.19 9.16 9.91
C ARG A 287 15.50 8.47 10.29
N TYR A 288 15.48 7.16 10.49
CA TYR A 288 16.65 6.38 10.84
C TYR A 288 17.72 6.35 9.73
N VAL A 289 17.32 6.14 8.47
CA VAL A 289 18.23 6.19 7.31
C VAL A 289 18.86 7.57 7.16
N ARG A 290 18.07 8.65 7.29
CA ARG A 290 18.61 10.02 7.23
C ARG A 290 19.61 10.31 8.35
N TYR A 291 19.35 9.80 9.55
CA TYR A 291 20.28 9.88 10.68
C TYR A 291 21.61 9.16 10.37
N LEU A 292 21.55 7.94 9.83
CA LEU A 292 22.76 7.19 9.43
C LEU A 292 23.53 7.92 8.33
N ALA A 293 22.84 8.44 7.33
CA ALA A 293 23.43 9.13 6.21
C ALA A 293 24.12 10.45 6.65
N ALA A 294 23.45 11.23 7.50
CA ALA A 294 24.03 12.44 8.10
C ALA A 294 25.33 12.14 8.87
N ARG A 295 25.34 11.03 9.62
CA ARG A 295 26.51 10.58 10.38
C ARG A 295 27.66 10.11 9.47
N MET A 296 27.36 9.44 8.36
CA MET A 296 28.38 9.07 7.35
C MET A 296 28.98 10.31 6.67
N TRP A 297 28.19 11.36 6.46
CA TRP A 297 28.66 12.64 5.90
C TRP A 297 29.14 13.66 6.97
N GLY A 298 29.60 13.17 8.13
CA GLY A 298 30.27 14.00 9.15
C GLY A 298 29.38 14.95 9.94
N SER A 299 28.07 14.94 9.73
CA SER A 299 27.12 15.74 10.53
C SER A 299 26.85 15.07 11.89
N ARG A 300 26.68 15.87 12.95
CA ARG A 300 26.28 15.41 14.29
C ARG A 300 24.79 15.72 14.52
N PRO A 301 23.87 14.81 14.15
CA PRO A 301 22.44 15.03 14.41
C PRO A 301 22.13 15.01 15.90
N ASP A 302 21.34 15.99 16.36
CA ASP A 302 21.10 16.26 17.80
C ASP A 302 20.42 15.13 18.57
N ARG A 303 19.58 14.30 17.93
CA ARG A 303 18.83 13.26 18.63
C ARG A 303 18.71 11.98 17.81
N HIS A 304 18.99 10.86 18.47
CA HIS A 304 18.84 9.53 17.89
C HIS A 304 17.35 9.20 17.66
N PRO A 305 16.90 8.88 16.44
CA PRO A 305 15.47 8.66 16.15
C PRO A 305 14.81 7.52 16.94
N LEU A 306 15.61 6.54 17.40
CA LEU A 306 15.13 5.43 18.23
C LEU A 306 15.09 5.74 19.74
N ALA A 307 15.50 6.93 20.19
CA ALA A 307 15.65 7.21 21.62
C ALA A 307 14.32 7.18 22.40
N SER A 308 13.19 7.40 21.72
CA SER A 308 11.84 7.34 22.30
C SER A 308 11.18 5.97 22.19
N MET A 309 11.85 4.98 21.58
CA MET A 309 11.30 3.65 21.34
C MET A 309 11.82 2.66 22.37
N SER A 310 11.04 1.61 22.64
CA SER A 310 11.53 0.49 23.45
C SER A 310 12.68 -0.24 22.72
N LYS A 311 13.55 -0.94 23.46
CA LYS A 311 14.67 -1.70 22.89
C LYS A 311 14.22 -2.75 21.86
N PRO A 312 13.13 -3.53 22.07
CA PRO A 312 12.62 -4.46 21.06
C PRO A 312 12.15 -3.77 19.79
N GLU A 313 11.38 -2.68 19.90
CA GLU A 313 10.92 -1.90 18.75
C GLU A 313 12.09 -1.30 17.96
N GLY A 314 13.10 -0.78 18.67
CA GLY A 314 14.30 -0.24 18.04
C GLY A 314 15.10 -1.30 17.26
N ARG A 315 15.22 -2.54 17.79
CA ARG A 315 15.84 -3.66 17.05
C ARG A 315 15.01 -4.05 15.83
N PHE A 316 13.69 -4.12 15.99
CA PHE A 316 12.79 -4.42 14.89
C PHE A 316 12.91 -3.38 13.77
N LEU A 317 12.89 -2.08 14.09
CA LEU A 317 13.01 -1.02 13.09
C LEU A 317 14.34 -1.10 12.33
N LYS A 318 15.44 -1.45 13.01
CA LYS A 318 16.74 -1.67 12.35
C LYS A 318 16.66 -2.82 11.35
N ALA A 319 16.14 -3.98 11.76
CA ALA A 319 15.97 -5.14 10.88
C ALA A 319 15.06 -4.82 9.69
N TYR A 320 13.93 -4.15 9.97
CA TYR A 320 13.02 -3.64 8.95
C TYR A 320 13.70 -2.71 7.95
N THR A 321 14.55 -1.79 8.44
CA THR A 321 15.30 -0.86 7.59
C THR A 321 16.26 -1.61 6.66
N VAL A 322 17.01 -2.60 7.20
CA VAL A 322 17.91 -3.43 6.40
C VAL A 322 17.13 -4.23 5.35
N GLY A 323 16.06 -4.92 5.76
CA GLY A 323 15.20 -5.67 4.84
C GLY A 323 14.62 -4.80 3.74
N THR A 324 14.20 -3.58 4.07
CA THR A 324 13.69 -2.60 3.10
C THR A 324 14.77 -2.19 2.08
N LEU A 325 16.01 -1.97 2.51
CA LEU A 325 17.12 -1.64 1.61
C LEU A 325 17.49 -2.82 0.70
N LEU A 326 17.54 -4.04 1.23
CA LEU A 326 17.78 -5.26 0.45
C LEU A 326 16.69 -5.47 -0.60
N ALA A 327 15.42 -5.37 -0.20
CA ALA A 327 14.29 -5.50 -1.12
C ALA A 327 14.30 -4.40 -2.20
N SER A 328 14.66 -3.17 -1.84
CA SER A 328 14.86 -2.09 -2.82
C SER A 328 15.94 -2.45 -3.84
N GLY A 329 17.05 -3.06 -3.40
CA GLY A 329 18.10 -3.56 -4.27
C GLY A 329 17.62 -4.64 -5.24
N VAL A 330 16.84 -5.61 -4.76
CA VAL A 330 16.23 -6.66 -5.60
C VAL A 330 15.30 -6.06 -6.65
N CYS A 331 14.45 -5.10 -6.28
CA CYS A 331 13.56 -4.43 -7.24
C CYS A 331 14.33 -3.62 -8.28
N VAL A 332 15.40 -2.92 -7.89
CA VAL A 332 16.27 -2.23 -8.84
C VAL A 332 16.93 -3.23 -9.78
N PHE A 333 17.42 -4.36 -9.27
CA PHE A 333 18.00 -5.43 -10.09
C PHE A 333 16.99 -5.98 -11.10
N ILE A 334 15.77 -6.30 -10.69
CA ILE A 334 14.70 -6.77 -11.60
C ILE A 334 14.36 -5.70 -12.63
N GLY A 335 14.23 -4.44 -12.22
CA GLY A 335 13.99 -3.32 -13.13
C GLY A 335 15.11 -3.15 -14.15
N LEU A 336 16.37 -3.34 -13.75
CA LEU A 336 17.52 -3.35 -14.66
C LEU A 336 17.44 -4.52 -15.65
N ARG A 337 17.09 -5.74 -15.22
CA ARG A 337 16.90 -6.88 -16.13
C ARG A 337 15.80 -6.63 -17.17
N ILE A 338 14.66 -6.08 -16.76
CA ILE A 338 13.59 -5.69 -17.69
C ILE A 338 14.08 -4.62 -18.68
N LEU A 339 14.89 -3.67 -18.23
CA LEU A 339 15.46 -2.64 -19.09
C LEU A 339 16.46 -3.24 -20.10
N THR A 340 17.39 -4.08 -19.66
CA THR A 340 18.49 -4.61 -20.48
C THR A 340 18.09 -5.77 -21.38
N ASP A 341 17.20 -6.64 -20.92
CA ASP A 341 16.88 -7.91 -21.59
C ASP A 341 15.59 -7.84 -22.41
N VAL A 342 14.73 -6.87 -22.12
CA VAL A 342 13.41 -6.75 -22.76
C VAL A 342 13.29 -5.41 -23.48
N SER A 343 13.38 -4.31 -22.75
CA SER A 343 13.10 -2.98 -23.29
C SER A 343 14.15 -2.56 -24.31
N TRP A 344 15.44 -2.76 -24.00
CA TRP A 344 16.53 -2.40 -24.90
C TRP A 344 16.57 -3.25 -26.18
N PRO A 345 16.47 -4.60 -26.13
CA PRO A 345 16.45 -5.41 -27.34
C PRO A 345 15.22 -5.13 -28.21
N LEU A 346 14.05 -4.90 -27.59
CA LEU A 346 12.85 -4.51 -28.33
C LEU A 346 13.06 -3.16 -29.03
N PHE A 347 13.57 -2.16 -28.31
CA PHE A 347 13.86 -0.84 -28.86
C PHE A 347 14.86 -0.90 -30.01
N ARG A 348 15.98 -1.62 -29.83
CA ARG A 348 17.00 -1.82 -30.87
C ARG A 348 16.41 -2.53 -32.09
N ARG A 349 15.63 -3.60 -31.89
CA ARG A 349 14.98 -4.35 -32.98
C ARG A 349 14.04 -3.44 -33.78
N SER A 350 13.24 -2.61 -33.10
CA SER A 350 12.36 -1.66 -33.75
C SER A 350 13.13 -0.57 -34.50
N LEU A 351 14.21 -0.02 -33.96
CA LEU A 351 15.04 0.95 -34.70
C LEU A 351 15.61 0.37 -36.00
N VAL A 352 16.10 -0.87 -35.96
CA VAL A 352 16.63 -1.55 -37.17
C VAL A 352 15.53 -1.79 -38.19
N ARG A 353 14.36 -2.32 -37.78
CA ARG A 353 13.23 -2.56 -38.69
C ARG A 353 12.68 -1.28 -39.30
N MET A 354 12.65 -0.18 -38.55
CA MET A 354 12.18 1.12 -39.04
C MET A 354 12.99 1.63 -40.24
N VAL A 355 14.30 1.37 -40.26
CA VAL A 355 15.22 1.85 -41.32
C VAL A 355 15.42 0.80 -42.43
N GLY A 356 15.46 -0.48 -42.08
CA GLY A 356 15.92 -1.54 -42.98
C GLY A 356 14.84 -2.43 -43.58
N ASP A 357 13.59 -2.38 -43.10
CA ASP A 357 12.55 -3.31 -43.56
C ASP A 357 11.82 -2.78 -44.81
N ALA A 358 11.58 -3.67 -45.79
CA ALA A 358 10.89 -3.31 -47.03
C ALA A 358 9.38 -3.17 -46.82
N ASP A 359 8.81 -3.94 -45.87
CA ASP A 359 7.38 -3.92 -45.58
C ASP A 359 6.97 -2.59 -44.88
N PRO A 360 6.05 -1.80 -45.47
CA PRO A 360 5.53 -0.60 -44.83
C PRO A 360 4.86 -0.85 -43.47
N TRP A 361 4.22 -2.01 -43.28
CA TRP A 361 3.52 -2.31 -42.02
C TRP A 361 4.50 -2.63 -40.89
N ALA A 362 5.54 -3.42 -41.18
CA ALA A 362 6.63 -3.66 -40.23
C ALA A 362 7.35 -2.36 -39.82
N ARG A 363 7.55 -1.41 -40.77
CA ARG A 363 8.12 -0.09 -40.46
C ARG A 363 7.19 0.76 -39.59
N LEU A 364 5.89 0.72 -39.85
CA LEU A 364 4.89 1.44 -39.04
C LEU A 364 4.83 0.88 -37.61
N ASP A 365 4.76 -0.44 -37.44
CA ASP A 365 4.83 -1.09 -36.13
C ASP A 365 6.10 -0.71 -35.38
N ALA A 366 7.25 -0.74 -36.06
CA ALA A 366 8.52 -0.36 -35.49
C ALA A 366 8.54 1.10 -35.01
N LEU A 367 8.04 2.03 -35.83
CA LEU A 367 7.91 3.44 -35.47
C LEU A 367 7.00 3.61 -34.24
N VAL A 368 5.82 2.99 -34.24
CA VAL A 368 4.87 3.09 -33.12
C VAL A 368 5.48 2.48 -31.85
N THR A 369 6.21 1.36 -31.95
CA THR A 369 6.90 0.75 -30.81
C THR A 369 7.94 1.70 -30.21
N VAL A 370 8.78 2.33 -31.05
CA VAL A 370 9.77 3.32 -30.62
C VAL A 370 9.09 4.51 -29.94
N LEU A 371 8.02 5.04 -30.54
CA LEU A 371 7.28 6.17 -29.96
C LEU A 371 6.65 5.81 -28.61
N LEU A 372 6.09 4.61 -28.45
CA LEU A 372 5.52 4.14 -27.20
C LEU A 372 6.58 4.01 -26.11
N LEU A 373 7.71 3.37 -26.40
CA LEU A 373 8.80 3.19 -25.45
C LEU A 373 9.41 4.54 -25.04
N CYS A 374 9.73 5.41 -26.00
CA CYS A 374 10.25 6.76 -25.73
C CYS A 374 9.24 7.62 -24.98
N GLY A 375 7.97 7.58 -25.38
CA GLY A 375 6.89 8.35 -24.77
C GLY A 375 6.67 7.98 -23.31
N LEU A 376 6.68 6.68 -22.98
CA LEU A 376 6.56 6.18 -21.61
C LEU A 376 7.73 6.65 -20.74
N GLN A 377 8.97 6.56 -21.26
CA GLN A 377 10.16 7.01 -20.53
C GLN A 377 10.17 8.53 -20.33
N CYS A 378 9.84 9.30 -21.36
CA CYS A 378 9.75 10.76 -21.28
C CYS A 378 8.68 11.20 -20.26
N LEU A 379 7.51 10.55 -20.30
CA LEU A 379 6.43 10.81 -19.35
C LEU A 379 6.89 10.51 -17.91
N TRP A 380 7.53 9.35 -17.70
CA TRP A 380 8.06 8.98 -16.39
C TRP A 380 9.09 9.99 -15.88
N VAL A 381 10.09 10.35 -16.70
CA VAL A 381 11.12 11.35 -16.35
C VAL A 381 10.49 12.69 -16.02
N ARG A 382 9.52 13.15 -16.81
CA ARG A 382 8.81 14.41 -16.58
C ARG A 382 8.04 14.39 -15.25
N LEU A 383 7.29 13.33 -14.98
CA LEU A 383 6.52 13.18 -13.74
C LEU A 383 7.45 13.09 -12.52
N TRP A 384 8.55 12.35 -12.65
CA TRP A 384 9.56 12.26 -11.61
C TRP A 384 10.22 13.61 -11.34
N TRP A 385 10.62 14.34 -12.39
CA TRP A 385 11.25 15.66 -12.27
C TRP A 385 10.30 16.69 -11.67
N LYS A 386 9.03 16.71 -12.08
CA LYS A 386 8.01 17.59 -11.49
C LYS A 386 7.89 17.41 -9.97
N ARG A 387 8.05 16.17 -9.48
CA ARG A 387 7.93 15.84 -8.06
C ARG A 387 9.22 15.99 -7.26
N HIS A 388 10.38 15.69 -7.87
CA HIS A 388 11.66 15.60 -7.16
C HIS A 388 12.68 16.67 -7.55
N GLY A 389 12.48 17.39 -8.65
CA GLY A 389 13.41 18.37 -9.22
C GLY A 389 13.84 19.46 -8.23
N GLY A 390 12.91 19.96 -7.41
CA GLY A 390 13.25 20.95 -6.37
C GLY A 390 14.20 20.39 -5.31
N ARG A 391 14.03 19.12 -4.92
CA ARG A 391 14.87 18.44 -3.92
C ARG A 391 16.24 18.08 -4.48
N THR A 392 16.30 17.62 -5.73
CA THR A 392 17.56 17.29 -6.40
C THR A 392 18.39 18.54 -6.63
N LEU A 393 17.78 19.64 -7.10
CA LEU A 393 18.47 20.92 -7.25
C LEU A 393 18.98 21.46 -5.92
N ALA A 394 18.23 21.32 -4.83
CA ALA A 394 18.68 21.70 -3.49
C ALA A 394 19.87 20.86 -3.01
N LEU A 395 19.87 19.55 -3.28
CA LEU A 395 20.99 18.64 -3.00
C LEU A 395 22.24 19.00 -3.81
N VAL A 396 22.09 19.23 -5.12
CA VAL A 396 23.20 19.61 -6.01
C VAL A 396 23.79 20.97 -5.59
N ARG A 397 22.95 21.95 -5.22
CA ARG A 397 23.40 23.24 -4.69
C ARG A 397 24.15 23.10 -3.37
N ARG A 398 23.70 22.22 -2.46
CA ARG A 398 24.42 21.90 -1.21
C ARG A 398 25.76 21.20 -1.46
N TRP A 399 25.85 20.36 -2.49
CA TRP A 399 27.09 19.69 -2.88
C TRP A 399 28.08 20.64 -3.56
N ARG A 400 27.60 21.69 -4.24
CA ARG A 400 28.42 22.70 -4.93
C ARG A 400 28.95 23.84 -4.04
N GLY A 401 28.67 23.86 -2.75
CA GLY A 401 29.38 24.72 -1.78
C GLY A 401 30.09 23.85 -0.74
N PRO A 402 31.24 24.24 -0.14
CA PRO A 402 32.21 25.30 -0.44
C PRO A 402 33.51 24.73 -1.09
N PHE A 403 33.40 23.78 -2.02
CA PHE A 403 34.55 23.26 -2.78
C PHE A 403 34.73 23.90 -4.18
N GLY A 404 33.93 24.93 -4.50
CA GLY A 404 33.92 25.60 -5.81
C GLY A 404 34.48 27.02 -5.83
N ARG A 405 35.23 27.43 -4.79
CA ARG A 405 36.05 28.66 -4.81
C ARG A 405 37.48 28.27 -4.41
N ALA A 406 38.22 27.75 -5.38
CA ALA A 406 39.68 27.75 -5.37
C ALA A 406 40.10 28.41 -6.68
#